data_AF-A0AAW1VNX3-F1
#
_entry.id   AF-A0AAW1VNX3-F1
#
_cell.length_a   1.000
_cell.length_b   1.000
_cell.length_c   1.000
_cell.angle_alpha   90.00
_cell.angle_beta   90.00
_cell.angle_gamma   90.00
#
_symmetry.space_group_name_H-M   'P 1'
#
loop_
_entity.id
_entity.type
_entity.pdbx_description
1 polymer ?
#
loop_
_entity_poly.entity_id
_entity_poly.type
_entity_poly.pdbx_seq_one_letter_code
_entity_poly.pdbx_strand_id
1 'polypeptide(L)'
;MKYYPSEALKHNGSLYAHVFFARSGYPPDPNDPEYLPLAAFGKTHPIVIHLPKSKAGKKRSLLGSSKDSDEDVTITEVVDNTQGDSEDTGPEEWVSYWKPNITVNLVDDFTRYPHNSVPPNVSPYLNVEPSTGNYFPTIFFNEFWLLRDKMIPINETVKELPLNLEVGPISMTKWQLFLQIDQSFQIHRSYGSMLEGEADELKRVFLEGNPYLLAITMAVSVLHSVFDFLAFKNDIQFWNKNKSMEGLSAKVCCCELHKPVHYLPLFT
;
A
#
# COMPACT_ATOMS: atom_id res chain seq x y z
N MET A 1 2.16 -2.59 26.20
CA MET A 1 2.85 -1.59 27.05
C MET A 1 2.21 -0.23 26.81
N LYS A 2 2.15 0.67 27.81
CA LYS A 2 1.70 2.05 27.63
C LYS A 2 2.92 2.97 27.60
N TYR A 3 3.03 3.82 26.58
CA TYR A 3 4.09 4.79 26.42
C TYR A 3 3.53 6.21 26.62
N TYR A 4 4.28 7.05 27.34
CA TYR A 4 3.93 8.45 27.58
C TYR A 4 4.83 9.33 26.70
N PRO A 5 4.28 10.08 25.74
CA PRO A 5 5.07 10.87 24.80
C PRO A 5 5.78 12.04 25.50
N SER A 6 7.05 12.23 25.18
CA SER A 6 7.81 13.41 25.62
C SER A 6 7.34 14.68 24.89
N GLU A 7 7.63 15.86 25.45
CA GLU A 7 7.30 17.14 24.81
C GLU A 7 7.95 17.25 23.42
N ALA A 8 9.20 16.81 23.27
CA ALA A 8 9.89 16.78 21.99
C ALA A 8 9.15 15.92 20.95
N LEU A 9 8.57 14.79 21.35
CA LEU A 9 7.79 13.95 20.45
C LEU A 9 6.48 14.61 20.02
N LYS A 10 5.84 15.37 20.91
CA LYS A 10 4.64 16.17 20.59
C LYS A 10 4.94 17.30 19.61
N HIS A 11 6.15 17.86 19.66
CA HIS A 11 6.63 18.88 18.74
C HIS A 11 7.34 18.27 17.52
N ASN A 12 6.70 17.30 16.85
CA ASN A 12 7.18 16.69 15.60
C ASN A 12 8.56 16.01 15.72
N GLY A 13 8.84 15.44 16.89
CA GLY A 13 10.07 14.68 17.13
C GLY A 13 10.03 13.29 16.47
N SER A 14 11.21 12.75 16.17
CA SER A 14 11.37 11.37 15.72
C SER A 14 11.66 10.44 16.90
N LEU A 15 11.08 9.24 16.87
CA LEU A 15 11.37 8.17 17.84
C LEU A 15 11.77 6.90 17.11
N TYR A 16 12.86 6.30 17.58
CA TYR A 16 13.42 5.07 17.02
C TYR A 16 13.43 3.95 18.05
N ALA A 17 13.08 2.74 17.62
CA ALA A 17 13.30 1.50 18.34
C ALA A 17 14.69 0.97 17.98
N HIS A 18 15.54 0.79 18.98
CA HIS A 18 16.80 0.07 18.83
C HIS A 18 16.61 -1.36 19.33
N VAL A 19 16.68 -2.34 18.44
CA VAL A 19 16.53 -3.75 18.79
C VAL A 19 17.87 -4.45 18.63
N PHE A 20 18.30 -5.14 19.68
CA PHE A 20 19.54 -5.90 19.72
C PHE A 20 19.24 -7.37 19.97
N PHE A 21 19.90 -8.23 19.20
CA PHE A 21 19.91 -9.68 19.39
C PHE A 21 21.34 -10.10 19.74
N ALA A 22 21.48 -10.88 20.79
CA ALA A 22 22.75 -11.48 21.18
C ALA A 22 22.62 -12.99 21.26
N ARG A 23 23.70 -13.69 20.96
CA ARG A 23 23.81 -15.13 21.16
C ARG A 23 23.67 -15.45 22.65
N SER A 24 22.91 -16.49 22.99
CA SER A 24 22.74 -16.95 24.37
C SER A 24 24.09 -17.10 25.08
N GLY A 25 24.24 -16.42 26.21
CA GLY A 25 25.48 -16.41 27.01
C GLY A 25 26.43 -15.25 26.72
N TYR A 26 26.14 -14.38 25.75
CA TYR A 26 26.90 -13.16 25.51
C TYR A 26 26.04 -11.92 25.78
N PRO A 27 26.57 -10.92 26.51
CA PRO A 27 25.85 -9.68 26.75
C PRO A 27 25.74 -8.85 25.45
N PRO A 28 24.62 -8.14 25.23
CA PRO A 28 24.47 -7.23 24.09
C PRO A 28 25.10 -5.84 24.34
N ASP A 29 25.50 -5.51 25.57
CA ASP A 29 26.05 -4.21 25.93
C ASP A 29 27.53 -4.10 25.52
N PRO A 30 27.91 -3.14 24.65
CA PRO A 30 29.30 -2.92 24.25
C PRO A 30 30.25 -2.57 25.41
N ASN A 31 29.73 -2.12 26.55
CA ASN A 31 30.55 -1.75 27.72
C ASN A 31 30.87 -2.94 28.62
N ASP A 32 30.25 -4.10 28.40
CA ASP A 32 30.48 -5.29 29.19
C ASP A 32 31.82 -5.96 28.76
N PRO A 33 32.70 -6.34 29.70
CA PRO A 33 33.95 -7.04 29.36
C PRO A 33 33.75 -8.37 28.62
N GLU A 34 32.58 -9.00 28.73
CA GLU A 34 32.24 -10.25 28.02
C GLU A 34 31.60 -10.00 26.64
N TYR A 35 31.48 -8.74 26.21
CA TYR A 35 30.93 -8.38 24.91
C TYR A 35 31.79 -8.87 23.74
N LEU A 36 31.16 -9.62 22.84
CA LEU A 36 31.76 -10.00 21.57
C LEU A 36 31.02 -9.31 20.41
N PRO A 37 31.71 -8.48 19.60
CA PRO A 37 31.10 -7.80 18.45
C PRO A 37 30.44 -8.74 17.44
N LEU A 38 30.94 -9.97 17.33
CA LEU A 38 30.40 -11.02 16.44
C LEU A 38 29.21 -11.78 17.03
N ALA A 39 28.94 -11.62 18.32
CA ALA A 39 27.88 -12.35 19.02
C ALA A 39 26.61 -11.52 19.17
N ALA A 40 26.67 -10.21 18.90
CA ALA A 40 25.55 -9.29 19.01
C ALA A 40 25.36 -8.50 17.71
N PHE A 41 24.12 -8.32 17.30
CA PHE A 41 23.76 -7.47 16.16
C PHE A 41 22.47 -6.72 16.49
N GLY A 42 22.32 -5.54 15.92
CA GLY A 42 21.14 -4.71 16.15
C GLY A 42 20.67 -4.01 14.91
N LYS A 43 19.41 -3.58 14.95
CA LYS A 43 18.79 -2.78 13.89
C LYS A 43 17.90 -1.72 14.51
N THR A 44 17.96 -0.53 13.91
CA THR A 44 17.18 0.62 14.34
C THR A 44 15.99 0.78 13.41
N HIS A 45 14.82 1.05 13.97
CA HIS A 45 13.58 1.20 13.20
C HIS A 45 12.73 2.38 13.69
N PRO A 46 12.24 3.28 12.81
CA PRO A 46 11.40 4.40 13.22
C PRO A 46 10.01 3.94 13.67
N ILE A 47 9.67 4.26 14.92
CA ILE A 47 8.34 4.04 15.50
C ILE A 47 7.37 5.12 15.02
N VAL A 48 7.90 6.32 14.78
CA VAL A 48 7.14 7.48 14.33
C VAL A 48 7.41 7.70 12.86
N ILE A 49 6.35 7.84 12.07
CA ILE A 49 6.44 8.12 10.64
C ILE A 49 5.73 9.43 10.33
N HIS A 50 6.38 10.27 9.52
CA HIS A 50 5.76 11.49 9.02
C HIS A 50 5.07 11.15 7.71
N LEU A 51 3.80 11.49 7.61
CA LEU A 51 3.01 11.25 6.42
C LEU A 51 2.19 12.50 6.08
N PRO A 52 1.93 12.78 4.79
CA PRO A 52 1.06 13.88 4.41
C PRO A 52 -0.35 13.62 4.97
N LYS A 53 -1.03 14.67 5.42
CA LYS A 53 -2.41 14.56 5.88
C LYS A 53 -3.27 13.98 4.76
N SER A 54 -3.94 12.85 5.02
CA SER A 54 -4.77 12.22 4.00
C SER A 54 -5.89 13.18 3.59
N LYS A 55 -6.05 13.40 2.28
CA LYS A 55 -7.13 14.23 1.71
C LYS A 55 -8.47 13.46 1.71
N ALA A 56 -8.73 12.68 2.78
CA ALA A 56 -9.78 11.66 2.85
C ALA A 56 -11.23 12.20 2.80
N GLY A 57 -11.41 13.52 2.70
CA GLY A 57 -12.73 14.16 2.61
C GLY A 57 -12.97 15.04 1.39
N LYS A 58 -11.95 15.30 0.55
CA LYS A 58 -12.14 16.17 -0.63
C LYS A 58 -12.77 15.36 -1.77
N LYS A 59 -14.09 15.15 -1.68
CA LYS A 59 -14.92 14.80 -2.84
C LYS A 59 -14.85 15.98 -3.81
N ARG A 60 -13.91 15.93 -4.76
CA ARG A 60 -13.85 16.92 -5.83
C ARG A 60 -15.14 16.74 -6.64
N SER A 61 -16.05 17.70 -6.56
CA SER A 61 -17.27 17.68 -7.38
C SER A 61 -16.83 17.69 -8.84
N LEU A 62 -17.10 16.61 -9.57
CA LEU A 62 -16.78 16.47 -10.99
C LEU A 62 -17.88 17.02 -11.90
N LEU A 63 -18.94 17.61 -11.32
CA LEU A 63 -19.93 18.37 -12.06
C LEU A 63 -19.38 19.78 -12.25
N GLY A 64 -18.69 19.98 -13.36
CA GLY A 64 -18.43 21.32 -13.88
C GLY A 64 -19.77 21.99 -14.14
N SER A 65 -20.04 23.07 -13.41
CA SER A 65 -21.17 23.96 -13.68
C SER A 65 -20.98 24.58 -15.07
N SER A 66 -21.61 23.98 -16.08
CA SER A 66 -21.91 24.66 -17.34
C SER A 66 -22.87 25.78 -16.99
N LYS A 67 -22.34 27.00 -16.85
CA LYS A 67 -23.14 28.21 -16.83
C LYS A 67 -23.75 28.37 -18.22
N ASP A 68 -25.07 28.18 -18.30
CA ASP A 68 -25.90 28.96 -19.19
C ASP A 68 -27.30 29.14 -18.56
N SER A 69 -27.73 30.41 -18.55
CA SER A 69 -29.08 30.98 -18.39
C SER A 69 -29.91 30.79 -17.10
N ASP A 70 -29.93 31.86 -16.31
CA ASP A 70 -31.06 32.62 -15.72
C ASP A 70 -32.32 31.97 -15.09
N GLU A 71 -32.52 32.42 -13.84
CA GLU A 71 -33.73 32.79 -13.07
C GLU A 71 -34.65 31.75 -12.36
N ASP A 72 -34.61 31.92 -11.03
CA ASP A 72 -35.65 31.88 -9.98
C ASP A 72 -36.15 30.54 -9.39
N VAL A 73 -35.87 30.33 -8.09
CA VAL A 73 -36.84 30.34 -6.96
C VAL A 73 -36.12 29.95 -5.66
N THR A 74 -36.19 30.85 -4.67
CA THR A 74 -35.86 30.72 -3.24
C THR A 74 -36.60 29.54 -2.56
N ILE A 75 -36.09 28.79 -1.58
CA ILE A 75 -36.01 29.02 -0.10
C ILE A 75 -35.40 27.69 0.45
N THR A 76 -34.38 27.61 1.32
CA THR A 76 -34.48 27.76 2.78
C THR A 76 -33.07 27.69 3.38
N GLU A 77 -32.73 28.64 4.23
CA GLU A 77 -31.52 28.66 5.05
C GLU A 77 -31.59 27.57 6.12
N VAL A 78 -30.53 26.75 6.21
CA VAL A 78 -29.99 26.29 7.50
C VAL A 78 -28.49 26.55 7.47
N VAL A 79 -28.13 27.47 8.34
CA VAL A 79 -26.81 28.00 8.67
C VAL A 79 -25.79 26.86 8.82
N ASP A 80 -24.79 26.83 7.95
CA ASP A 80 -23.45 26.41 8.35
C ASP A 80 -22.45 27.47 7.89
N ASN A 81 -21.71 28.01 8.86
CA ASN A 81 -20.89 29.19 8.70
C ASN A 81 -19.68 28.89 7.80
N THR A 82 -19.62 29.63 6.70
CA THR A 82 -18.42 30.11 5.98
C THR A 82 -17.05 29.72 6.56
N GLN A 83 -16.30 28.92 5.79
CA GLN A 83 -14.92 29.16 5.33
C GLN A 83 -14.42 27.88 4.64
N GLY A 84 -14.01 27.85 3.37
CA GLY A 84 -13.89 28.81 2.30
C GLY A 84 -13.28 28.00 1.15
N ASP A 85 -13.83 28.14 -0.04
CA ASP A 85 -13.23 27.62 -1.27
C ASP A 85 -11.91 28.36 -1.51
N SER A 86 -10.83 27.87 -0.90
CA SER A 86 -9.48 28.20 -1.29
C SER A 86 -8.94 27.06 -2.15
N GLU A 87 -8.60 27.39 -3.39
CA GLU A 87 -7.65 26.65 -4.20
C GLU A 87 -6.48 26.21 -3.32
N ASP A 88 -6.43 24.92 -2.98
CA ASP A 88 -5.46 24.37 -2.06
C ASP A 88 -4.15 24.13 -2.80
N THR A 89 -3.48 25.23 -3.08
CA THR A 89 -2.04 25.32 -3.35
C THR A 89 -1.32 25.61 -2.02
N GLY A 90 -1.83 25.05 -0.91
CA GLY A 90 -1.16 25.07 0.38
C GLY A 90 -0.06 24.01 0.45
N PRO A 91 1.03 24.23 1.20
CA PRO A 91 2.01 23.19 1.46
C PRO A 91 1.33 22.00 2.15
N GLU A 92 1.60 20.78 1.67
CA GLU A 92 1.03 19.57 2.28
C GLU A 92 1.44 19.50 3.75
N GLU A 93 0.45 19.56 4.65
CA GLU A 93 0.68 19.50 6.10
C GLU A 93 1.15 18.08 6.46
N TRP A 94 2.39 17.96 6.94
CA TRP A 94 2.96 16.71 7.42
C TRP A 94 2.55 16.48 8.86
N VAL A 95 2.03 15.29 9.15
CA VAL A 95 1.61 14.89 10.49
C VAL A 95 2.45 13.69 10.93
N SER A 96 2.88 13.69 12.20
CA SER A 96 3.58 12.55 12.80
C SER A 96 2.57 11.49 13.23
N TYR A 97 2.78 10.26 12.79
CA TYR A 97 1.93 9.11 13.10
C TYR A 97 2.69 8.11 13.98
N TRP A 98 2.01 7.63 15.02
CA TRP A 98 2.48 6.58 15.92
C TRP A 98 2.06 5.20 15.44
N LYS A 99 3.00 4.26 15.46
CA LYS A 99 2.77 2.85 15.16
C LYS A 99 2.46 2.07 16.46
N PRO A 100 1.21 1.67 16.72
CA PRO A 100 0.86 1.00 17.98
C PRO A 100 1.31 -0.47 18.03
N ASN A 101 1.49 -1.13 16.89
CA ASN A 101 1.91 -2.53 16.82
C ASN A 101 3.22 -2.62 16.04
N ILE A 102 4.23 -3.22 16.66
CA ILE A 102 5.54 -3.47 16.05
C ILE A 102 5.83 -4.96 16.17
N THR A 103 5.94 -5.64 15.03
CA THR A 103 6.32 -7.06 14.99
C THR A 103 7.74 -7.18 14.46
N VAL A 104 8.67 -7.57 15.32
CA VAL A 104 10.07 -7.82 14.97
C VAL A 104 10.23 -9.31 14.65
N ASN A 105 10.60 -9.60 13.41
CA ASN A 105 10.83 -10.96 12.98
C ASN A 105 12.31 -11.23 12.76
N LEU A 106 12.79 -12.36 13.28
CA LEU A 106 14.09 -12.90 12.95
C LEU A 106 13.93 -13.83 11.75
N VAL A 107 14.58 -13.52 10.63
CA VAL A 107 14.51 -14.37 9.44
C VAL A 107 15.32 -15.63 9.69
N ASP A 108 14.62 -16.76 9.70
CA ASP A 108 15.21 -18.08 9.79
C ASP A 108 15.63 -18.54 8.39
N ASP A 109 16.94 -18.44 8.12
CA ASP A 109 17.55 -18.83 6.86
C ASP A 109 18.80 -19.68 7.11
N PHE A 110 18.78 -20.89 6.57
CA PHE A 110 19.90 -21.84 6.60
C PHE A 110 20.67 -21.85 5.28
N THR A 111 20.27 -21.04 4.31
CA THR A 111 20.91 -20.96 3.00
C THR A 111 22.24 -20.23 3.13
N ARG A 112 23.32 -20.82 2.63
CA ARG A 112 24.62 -20.16 2.56
C ARG A 112 24.76 -19.41 1.24
N TYR A 113 24.76 -18.08 1.29
CA TYR A 113 25.03 -17.26 0.12
C TYR A 113 26.54 -17.05 -0.06
N PRO A 114 27.13 -17.39 -1.22
CA PRO A 114 28.46 -16.93 -1.56
C PRO A 114 28.43 -15.44 -1.91
N HIS A 115 29.56 -14.77 -1.74
CA HIS A 115 29.72 -13.30 -1.75
C HIS A 115 29.11 -12.58 -2.97
N ASN A 116 28.93 -13.25 -4.12
CA ASN A 116 28.44 -12.65 -5.35
C ASN A 116 27.14 -13.27 -5.90
N SER A 117 26.46 -14.13 -5.14
CA SER A 117 25.20 -14.76 -5.58
C SER A 117 24.04 -14.54 -4.62
N VAL A 118 24.08 -13.44 -3.87
CA VAL A 118 22.94 -13.02 -3.05
C VAL A 118 21.85 -12.48 -3.99
N PRO A 119 20.59 -12.96 -3.89
CA PRO A 119 19.49 -12.40 -4.65
C PRO A 119 19.32 -10.89 -4.38
N PRO A 120 19.04 -10.07 -5.41
CA PRO A 120 18.97 -8.61 -5.26
C PRO A 120 17.80 -8.14 -4.37
N ASN A 121 16.79 -8.98 -4.16
CA ASN A 121 15.69 -8.70 -3.23
C ASN A 121 16.08 -8.89 -1.75
N VAL A 122 17.15 -9.65 -1.47
CA VAL A 122 17.61 -9.99 -0.11
C VAL A 122 18.85 -9.17 0.25
N SER A 123 19.71 -8.86 -0.72
CA SER A 123 20.99 -8.18 -0.51
C SER A 123 20.92 -6.88 0.30
N PRO A 124 19.90 -6.00 0.17
CA PRO A 124 19.86 -4.75 0.94
C PRO A 124 19.55 -4.97 2.42
N TYR A 125 19.02 -6.15 2.77
CA TYR A 125 18.58 -6.47 4.12
C TYR A 125 19.61 -7.29 4.90
N LEU A 126 20.59 -7.88 4.21
CA LEU A 126 21.68 -8.62 4.85
C LEU A 126 22.67 -7.66 5.51
N ASN A 127 22.97 -7.93 6.77
CA ASN A 127 24.05 -7.26 7.47
C ASN A 127 25.34 -8.10 7.32
N VAL A 128 26.18 -7.74 6.35
CA VAL A 128 27.45 -8.42 6.07
C VAL A 128 28.56 -7.75 6.87
N GLU A 129 29.31 -8.54 7.62
CA GLU A 129 30.47 -8.07 8.34
C GLU A 129 31.65 -7.87 7.36
N PRO A 130 32.26 -6.66 7.31
CA PRO A 130 33.35 -6.37 6.37
C PRO A 130 34.61 -7.23 6.55
N SER A 131 34.90 -7.70 7.77
CA SER A 131 36.17 -8.36 8.09
C SER A 131 36.16 -9.86 7.77
N THR A 132 35.09 -10.57 8.11
CA THR A 132 35.01 -12.03 7.86
C THR A 132 34.24 -12.39 6.60
N GLY A 133 33.48 -11.44 6.03
CA GLY A 133 32.57 -11.71 4.91
C GLY A 133 31.38 -12.60 5.30
N ASN A 134 31.20 -12.88 6.60
CA ASN A 134 30.01 -13.56 7.11
C ASN A 134 28.88 -12.55 7.29
N TYR A 135 27.64 -13.04 7.33
CA TYR A 135 26.45 -12.22 7.55
C TYR A 135 25.75 -12.60 8.85
N PHE A 136 25.18 -11.61 9.50
CA PHE A 136 24.28 -11.82 10.63
C PHE A 136 22.89 -12.21 10.15
N PRO A 137 22.10 -12.91 10.99
CA PRO A 137 20.69 -13.12 10.72
C PRO A 137 19.95 -11.81 10.45
N THR A 138 19.03 -11.82 9.48
CA THR A 138 18.30 -10.62 9.09
C THR A 138 17.19 -10.30 10.09
N ILE A 139 17.15 -9.06 10.55
CA ILE A 139 16.04 -8.51 11.35
C ILE A 139 15.04 -7.85 10.41
N PHE A 140 13.82 -8.36 10.38
CA PHE A 140 12.72 -7.85 9.59
C PHE A 140 11.64 -7.23 10.48
N PHE A 141 11.42 -5.93 10.35
CA PHE A 141 10.30 -5.24 10.98
C PHE A 141 9.07 -5.41 10.09
N ASN A 142 8.13 -6.25 10.53
CA ASN A 142 6.93 -6.52 9.76
C ASN A 142 5.88 -5.45 10.01
N GLU A 143 5.74 -4.56 9.03
CA GLU A 143 4.72 -3.51 9.01
C GLU A 143 3.59 -3.83 8.02
N PHE A 144 3.58 -5.04 7.45
CA PHE A 144 2.69 -5.38 6.34
C PHE A 144 1.22 -5.20 6.72
N TRP A 145 0.84 -5.64 7.92
CA TRP A 145 -0.53 -5.56 8.45
C TRP A 145 -0.83 -4.25 9.21
N LEU A 146 0.13 -3.33 9.26
CA LEU A 146 -0.06 -2.03 9.87
C LEU A 146 -0.70 -1.08 8.85
N LEU A 147 -2.03 -0.93 8.96
CA LEU A 147 -2.80 -0.01 8.13
C LEU A 147 -2.61 1.43 8.62
N ARG A 148 -2.64 2.39 7.69
CA ARG A 148 -2.56 3.83 8.01
C ARG A 148 -3.68 4.32 8.91
N ASP A 149 -4.88 3.80 8.74
CA ASP A 149 -6.04 4.15 9.58
C ASP A 149 -5.90 3.70 11.04
N LYS A 150 -5.06 2.69 11.29
CA LYS A 150 -4.76 2.19 12.63
C LYS A 150 -3.59 2.92 13.29
N MET A 151 -2.91 3.82 12.57
CA MET A 151 -1.87 4.66 13.16
C MET A 151 -2.49 5.87 13.87
N ILE A 152 -1.88 6.26 15.00
CA ILE A 152 -2.43 7.31 15.84
C ILE A 152 -1.68 8.62 15.53
N PRO A 153 -2.35 9.70 15.09
CA PRO A 153 -1.68 10.99 14.90
C PRO A 153 -1.22 11.54 16.25
N ILE A 154 0.02 12.01 16.30
CA ILE A 154 0.63 12.56 17.51
C ILE A 154 0.29 14.05 17.57
N ASN A 155 -0.53 14.41 18.54
CA ASN A 155 -0.93 15.79 18.85
C ASN A 155 -0.61 16.12 20.31
N GLU A 156 -0.63 17.40 20.67
CA GLU A 156 -0.35 17.87 22.04
C GLU A 156 -1.28 17.26 23.10
N THR A 157 -2.53 16.95 22.70
CA THR A 157 -3.58 16.39 23.55
C THR A 157 -3.40 14.91 23.89
N VAL A 158 -2.56 14.18 23.16
CA VAL A 158 -2.34 12.75 23.38
C VAL A 158 -1.44 12.55 24.61
N LYS A 159 -1.94 11.84 25.61
CA LYS A 159 -1.24 11.57 26.88
C LYS A 159 -0.68 10.16 26.98
N GLU A 160 -1.34 9.19 26.34
CA GLU A 160 -0.96 7.78 26.40
C GLU A 160 -0.99 7.19 24.99
N LEU A 161 0.05 6.44 24.63
CA LEU A 161 0.16 5.74 23.36
C LEU A 161 0.32 4.23 23.65
N PRO A 162 -0.55 3.37 23.09
CA PRO A 162 -0.38 1.93 23.21
C PRO A 162 0.79 1.47 22.35
N LEU A 163 1.61 0.57 22.90
CA LEU A 163 2.70 -0.11 22.19
C LEU A 163 2.64 -1.62 22.45
N ASN A 164 2.36 -2.37 21.40
CA ASN A 164 2.41 -3.83 21.37
C ASN A 164 3.64 -4.26 20.58
N LEU A 165 4.52 -5.00 21.25
CA LEU A 165 5.74 -5.53 20.66
C LEU A 165 5.61 -7.05 20.57
N GLU A 166 5.70 -7.57 19.36
CA GLU A 166 5.75 -9.00 19.11
C GLU A 166 7.11 -9.36 18.52
N VAL A 167 7.73 -10.42 19.04
CA VAL A 167 9.01 -10.91 18.55
C VAL A 167 8.86 -12.39 18.21
N GLY A 168 9.26 -12.78 17.00
CA GLY A 168 9.16 -14.17 16.57
C GLY A 168 10.03 -14.50 15.36
N PRO A 169 10.27 -15.78 15.06
CA PRO A 169 10.96 -16.17 13.84
C PRO A 169 10.01 -16.13 12.63
N ILE A 170 10.55 -15.83 11.44
CA ILE A 170 9.83 -15.93 10.16
C ILE A 170 10.63 -16.76 9.17
N SER A 171 9.96 -17.66 8.44
CA SER A 171 10.58 -18.42 7.36
C SER A 171 11.00 -17.51 6.20
N MET A 172 12.16 -17.81 5.61
CA MET A 172 12.69 -17.13 4.43
C MET A 172 11.67 -16.95 3.29
N THR A 173 10.91 -17.99 2.93
CA THR A 173 9.92 -17.91 1.84
C THR A 173 8.78 -16.93 2.17
N LYS A 174 8.30 -16.96 3.41
CA LYS A 174 7.22 -16.06 3.85
C LYS A 174 7.70 -14.60 3.87
N TRP A 175 8.93 -14.38 4.32
CA TRP A 175 9.54 -13.06 4.28
C TRP A 175 9.74 -12.55 2.85
N GLN A 176 10.25 -13.38 1.93
CA GLN A 176 10.41 -13.00 0.52
C GLN A 176 9.07 -12.64 -0.13
N LEU A 177 8.00 -13.37 0.19
CA LEU A 177 6.66 -13.04 -0.30
C LEU A 177 6.24 -11.63 0.15
N PHE A 178 6.43 -11.29 1.42
CA PHE A 178 6.11 -9.94 1.91
C PHE A 178 6.93 -8.86 1.21
N LEU A 179 8.23 -9.10 0.98
CA LEU A 179 9.08 -8.17 0.23
C LEU A 179 8.59 -7.97 -1.20
N GLN A 180 8.19 -9.04 -1.90
CA GLN A 180 7.69 -8.94 -3.27
C GLN A 180 6.39 -8.13 -3.36
N ILE A 181 5.46 -8.35 -2.42
CA ILE A 181 4.20 -7.59 -2.39
C ILE A 181 4.49 -6.12 -2.11
N ASP A 182 5.35 -5.81 -1.15
CA ASP A 182 5.68 -4.42 -0.81
C ASP A 182 6.38 -3.70 -1.97
N GLN A 183 7.34 -4.35 -2.63
CA GLN A 183 7.98 -3.83 -3.85
C GLN A 183 6.97 -3.60 -4.97
N SER A 184 6.03 -4.52 -5.18
CA SER A 184 4.95 -4.35 -6.16
C SER A 184 4.11 -3.11 -5.84
N PHE A 185 3.71 -2.91 -4.58
CA PHE A 185 2.97 -1.71 -4.17
C PHE A 185 3.77 -0.42 -4.37
N GLN A 186 5.06 -0.42 -4.07
CA GLN A 186 5.93 0.73 -4.32
C GLN A 186 6.02 1.06 -5.81
N ILE A 187 6.15 0.05 -6.67
CA ILE A 187 6.16 0.20 -8.13
C ILE A 187 4.80 0.74 -8.62
N HIS A 188 3.69 0.16 -8.17
CA HIS A 188 2.36 0.62 -8.59
C HIS A 188 2.07 2.08 -8.18
N ARG A 189 2.59 2.52 -7.02
CA ARG A 189 2.55 3.93 -6.60
C ARG A 189 3.45 4.80 -7.46
N SER A 190 4.68 4.38 -7.77
CA SER A 190 5.61 5.18 -8.58
C SER A 190 5.13 5.35 -10.03
N TYR A 191 4.41 4.36 -10.56
CA TYR A 191 3.74 4.43 -11.86
C TYR A 191 2.44 5.23 -11.86
N GLY A 192 1.98 5.72 -10.70
CA GLY A 192 0.72 6.46 -10.57
C GLY A 192 -0.55 5.62 -10.79
N SER A 193 -0.41 4.31 -10.94
CA SER A 193 -1.53 3.37 -11.14
C SER A 193 -2.30 3.05 -9.86
N MET A 194 -1.73 3.37 -8.70
CA MET A 194 -2.33 3.14 -7.40
C MET A 194 -2.26 4.42 -6.55
N LEU A 195 -3.42 4.90 -6.11
CA LEU A 195 -3.54 6.09 -5.25
C LEU A 195 -3.01 5.80 -3.84
N GLU A 196 -2.60 6.86 -3.15
CA GLU A 196 -2.17 6.77 -1.76
C GLU A 196 -3.34 6.25 -0.89
N GLY A 197 -3.17 5.07 -0.30
CA GLY A 197 -4.19 4.39 0.52
C GLY A 197 -4.86 3.18 -0.12
N GLU A 198 -4.82 3.02 -1.46
CA GLU A 198 -5.43 1.84 -2.12
C GLU A 198 -4.76 0.52 -1.73
N ALA A 199 -3.44 0.54 -1.47
CA ALA A 199 -2.73 -0.62 -0.94
C ALA A 199 -3.26 -1.05 0.44
N ASP A 200 -3.65 -0.08 1.26
CA ASP A 200 -4.16 -0.33 2.61
C ASP A 200 -5.61 -0.83 2.54
N GLU A 201 -6.40 -0.32 1.60
CA GLU A 201 -7.72 -0.87 1.27
C GLU A 201 -7.64 -2.32 0.80
N LEU A 202 -6.69 -2.64 -0.08
CA LEU A 202 -6.48 -4.03 -0.51
C LEU A 202 -6.08 -4.92 0.68
N LYS A 203 -5.17 -4.45 1.54
CA LYS A 203 -4.81 -5.16 2.79
C LYS A 203 -6.01 -5.34 3.70
N ARG A 204 -6.91 -4.34 3.80
CA ARG A 204 -8.15 -4.44 4.56
C ARG A 204 -9.06 -5.52 4.00
N VAL A 205 -9.24 -5.56 2.68
CA VAL A 205 -10.01 -6.62 2.01
C VAL A 205 -9.41 -8.01 2.27
N PHE A 206 -8.08 -8.15 2.31
CA PHE A 206 -7.44 -9.42 2.68
C PHE A 206 -7.59 -9.78 4.16
N LEU A 207 -7.59 -8.81 5.07
CA LEU A 207 -7.72 -9.03 6.51
C LEU A 207 -9.17 -9.32 6.94
N GLU A 208 -10.12 -8.57 6.38
CA GLU A 208 -11.53 -8.60 6.78
C GLU A 208 -12.37 -9.49 5.86
N GLY A 209 -11.91 -9.72 4.62
CA GLY A 209 -12.61 -10.54 3.64
C GLY A 209 -12.49 -12.03 3.91
N ASN A 210 -13.48 -12.78 3.42
CA ASN A 210 -13.41 -14.25 3.45
C ASN A 210 -12.41 -14.73 2.39
N PRO A 211 -11.31 -15.42 2.78
CA PRO A 211 -10.26 -15.83 1.84
C PRO A 211 -10.78 -16.78 0.75
N TYR A 212 -11.79 -17.60 1.03
CA TYR A 212 -12.38 -18.50 0.04
C TYR A 212 -13.13 -17.73 -1.05
N LEU A 213 -13.91 -16.73 -0.67
CA LEU A 213 -14.63 -15.90 -1.63
C LEU A 213 -13.66 -15.10 -2.49
N LEU A 214 -12.62 -14.52 -1.87
CA LEU A 214 -11.62 -13.73 -2.59
C LEU A 214 -10.85 -14.60 -3.60
N ALA A 215 -10.45 -15.81 -3.23
CA ALA A 215 -9.81 -16.76 -4.14
C ALA A 215 -10.70 -17.13 -5.33
N ILE A 216 -12.00 -17.40 -5.10
CA ILE A 216 -12.95 -17.70 -6.18
C ILE A 216 -13.08 -16.50 -7.11
N THR A 217 -13.25 -15.28 -6.58
CA THR A 217 -13.37 -14.07 -7.41
C THR A 217 -12.12 -13.82 -8.26
N MET A 218 -10.93 -14.08 -7.72
CA MET A 218 -9.67 -13.98 -8.45
C MET A 218 -9.60 -15.02 -9.57
N ALA A 219 -9.96 -16.28 -9.28
CA ALA A 219 -9.96 -17.36 -10.27
C ALA A 219 -10.95 -17.09 -11.41
N VAL A 220 -12.17 -16.67 -11.09
CA VAL A 220 -13.19 -16.29 -12.08
C VAL A 220 -12.71 -15.11 -12.93
N SER A 221 -12.07 -14.10 -12.33
CA SER A 221 -11.53 -12.93 -13.05
C SER A 221 -10.40 -13.29 -14.02
N VAL A 222 -9.49 -14.18 -13.61
CA VAL A 222 -8.41 -14.67 -14.48
C VAL A 222 -8.99 -15.49 -15.63
N LEU A 223 -9.96 -16.36 -15.35
CA LEU A 223 -10.61 -17.18 -16.37
C LEU A 223 -11.39 -16.33 -17.38
N HIS A 224 -12.11 -15.29 -16.93
CA HIS A 224 -12.71 -14.29 -17.81
C HIS A 224 -11.67 -13.60 -18.69
N SER A 225 -10.58 -13.10 -18.09
CA SER A 225 -9.49 -12.47 -18.84
C SER A 225 -8.89 -13.39 -19.91
N VAL A 226 -8.74 -14.69 -19.61
CA VAL A 226 -8.25 -15.68 -20.57
C VAL A 226 -9.25 -15.94 -21.69
N PHE A 227 -10.55 -16.08 -21.38
CA PHE A 227 -11.57 -16.25 -22.42
C PHE A 227 -11.72 -15.03 -23.30
N ASP A 228 -11.67 -13.83 -22.72
CA ASP A 228 -11.71 -12.57 -23.47
C ASP A 228 -10.46 -12.44 -24.37
N PHE A 229 -9.28 -12.81 -23.87
CA PHE A 229 -8.05 -12.83 -24.67
C PHE A 229 -8.13 -13.86 -25.81
N LEU A 230 -8.66 -15.06 -25.56
CA LEU A 230 -8.83 -16.09 -26.57
C LEU A 230 -9.88 -15.69 -27.62
N ALA A 231 -10.98 -15.06 -27.20
CA ALA A 231 -12.00 -14.52 -28.09
C ALA A 231 -11.42 -13.39 -28.96
N PHE A 232 -10.68 -12.46 -28.35
CA PHE A 232 -9.98 -11.38 -29.07
C PHE A 232 -8.94 -11.91 -30.05
N LYS A 233 -8.20 -12.96 -29.68
CA LYS A 233 -7.26 -13.63 -30.58
C LYS A 233 -7.97 -14.30 -31.75
N ASN A 234 -9.12 -14.94 -31.50
CA ASN A 234 -9.93 -15.55 -32.56
C ASN A 234 -10.48 -14.47 -33.51
N ASP A 235 -10.99 -13.37 -32.96
CA ASP A 235 -11.53 -12.24 -33.72
C ASP A 235 -10.43 -11.56 -34.57
N ILE A 236 -9.25 -11.27 -34.00
CA ILE A 236 -8.09 -10.78 -34.77
C ILE A 236 -7.66 -11.77 -35.84
N GLN A 237 -7.66 -13.07 -35.54
CA GLN A 237 -7.29 -14.08 -36.52
C GLN A 237 -8.31 -14.17 -37.66
N PHE A 238 -9.58 -13.90 -37.39
CA PHE A 238 -10.66 -13.77 -38.38
C PHE A 238 -10.44 -12.54 -39.27
N TRP A 239 -10.17 -11.38 -38.68
CA TRP A 239 -9.89 -10.14 -39.45
C TRP A 239 -8.55 -10.19 -40.20
N ASN A 240 -7.52 -10.81 -39.66
CA ASN A 240 -6.20 -10.93 -40.29
C ASN A 240 -6.17 -11.95 -41.44
N LYS A 241 -7.00 -13.01 -41.39
CA LYS A 241 -7.14 -13.98 -42.48
C LYS A 241 -8.07 -13.51 -43.61
N ASN A 242 -8.94 -12.55 -43.37
CA ASN A 242 -9.79 -11.96 -44.41
C ASN A 242 -9.00 -10.97 -45.27
N LYS A 243 -8.38 -11.46 -46.36
CA LYS A 243 -7.81 -10.63 -47.45
C LYS A 243 -8.76 -10.42 -48.63
N SER A 244 -9.98 -10.97 -48.59
CA SER A 244 -11.03 -10.71 -49.59
C SER A 244 -12.27 -10.16 -48.89
N MET A 245 -12.74 -8.99 -49.34
CA MET A 245 -14.01 -8.38 -48.93
C MET A 245 -15.21 -8.95 -49.72
N GLU A 246 -15.09 -10.09 -50.39
CA GLU A 246 -16.23 -10.74 -51.03
C GLU A 246 -17.07 -11.48 -49.97
N GLY A 247 -18.04 -10.77 -49.39
CA GLY A 247 -19.06 -11.37 -48.53
C GLY A 247 -19.60 -10.48 -47.41
N LEU A 248 -18.91 -9.38 -47.07
CA LEU A 248 -19.44 -8.36 -46.15
C LEU A 248 -20.24 -7.35 -46.96
N SER A 249 -21.55 -7.54 -47.04
CA SER A 249 -22.45 -6.54 -47.61
C SER A 249 -22.32 -5.25 -46.79
N ALA A 250 -21.91 -4.15 -47.44
CA ALA A 250 -21.83 -2.80 -46.85
C ALA A 250 -23.13 -2.35 -46.14
N LYS A 251 -24.26 -3.04 -46.41
CA LYS A 251 -25.54 -2.83 -45.74
C LYS A 251 -25.54 -3.28 -44.28
N VAL A 252 -24.84 -4.34 -43.89
CA VAL A 252 -24.82 -4.82 -42.49
C VAL A 252 -23.99 -3.88 -41.61
N CYS A 253 -22.85 -3.41 -42.13
CA CYS A 253 -22.00 -2.44 -41.44
C CYS A 253 -22.68 -1.06 -41.26
N CYS A 254 -23.49 -0.63 -42.24
CA CYS A 254 -24.21 0.65 -42.19
C CYS A 254 -25.48 0.58 -41.32
N CYS A 255 -26.20 -0.53 -41.34
CA CYS A 255 -27.40 -0.72 -40.51
C CYS A 255 -27.10 -0.80 -39.01
N GLU A 256 -25.92 -1.30 -38.61
CA GLU A 256 -25.49 -1.27 -37.20
C GLU A 256 -25.16 0.16 -36.73
N LEU A 257 -24.74 1.04 -37.64
CA LEU A 257 -24.35 2.42 -37.35
C LEU A 257 -25.53 3.41 -37.30
N HIS A 258 -26.73 3.02 -37.75
CA HIS A 258 -27.86 3.93 -37.91
C HIS A 258 -29.12 3.50 -37.15
N LYS A 259 -29.03 2.83 -35.98
CA LYS A 259 -30.21 2.69 -35.11
C LYS A 259 -30.63 4.09 -34.60
N PRO A 260 -31.77 4.65 -35.03
CA PRO A 260 -32.32 5.83 -34.40
C PRO A 260 -32.99 5.38 -33.10
N VAL A 261 -32.65 6.05 -32.01
CA VAL A 261 -33.38 5.97 -30.75
C VAL A 261 -34.80 6.48 -31.01
N HIS A 262 -35.73 5.58 -31.33
CA HIS A 262 -37.15 5.91 -31.41
C HIS A 262 -37.73 5.92 -29.99
N TYR A 263 -37.98 7.13 -29.49
CA TYR A 263 -38.82 7.43 -28.34
C TYR A 263 -40.19 6.76 -28.47
N LEU A 264 -40.64 6.06 -27.41
CA LEU A 264 -42.05 5.70 -27.21
C LEU A 264 -42.88 6.98 -27.05
N PRO A 265 -44.02 7.14 -27.74
CA PRO A 265 -45.06 8.06 -27.31
C PRO A 265 -46.06 7.36 -26.40
N LEU A 266 -46.57 8.13 -25.44
CA LEU A 266 -47.66 7.80 -24.53
C LEU A 266 -48.91 7.30 -25.28
N PHE A 267 -49.58 6.31 -24.71
CA PHE A 267 -51.01 6.07 -24.94
C PHE A 267 -51.81 6.58 -23.74
N THR A 268 -52.84 7.34 -24.10
CA THR A 268 -54.02 7.82 -23.35
C THR A 268 -54.56 6.90 -22.27
#